data_AF-A0A8T9MXN8-F1
#
_entry.id   AF-A0A8T9MXN8-F1
#
_cell.length_a   1.000
_cell.length_b   1.000
_cell.length_c   1.000
_cell.angle_alpha   90.00
_cell.angle_beta   90.00
_cell.angle_gamma   90.00
#
_symmetry.space_group_name_H-M   'P 1'
#
loop_
_entity.id
_entity.type
_entity.pdbx_description
1 polymer ?
#
loop_
_entity_poly.entity_id
_entity_poly.type
_entity_poly.pdbx_seq_one_letter_code
_entity_poly.pdbx_strand_id
1 'polypeptide(L)' 'MLRETAQRWVAKAVSGEVTLELRRGNDYSLLNTESPNLTYAPERLSMEKVENAAFTPLDRIGTN' A
#
# COMPACT_ATOMS: atom_id res chain seq x y z
N MET A 1 12.95 9.54 -22.59
CA MET A 1 13.35 8.68 -21.46
C MET A 1 12.28 8.63 -20.35
N LEU A 2 11.85 9.74 -19.73
CA LEU A 2 10.84 9.72 -18.65
C LEU A 2 9.51 9.02 -19.00
N ARG A 3 8.97 9.23 -20.21
CA ARG A 3 7.72 8.59 -20.67
C ARG A 3 7.83 7.06 -20.68
N GLU A 4 8.92 6.53 -21.23
CA GLU A 4 9.15 5.08 -21.33
C GLU A 4 9.34 4.46 -19.94
N THR A 5 10.11 5.12 -19.07
CA THR A 5 10.32 4.67 -17.69
C THR A 5 9.00 4.58 -16.92
N ALA A 6 8.14 5.62 -17.00
CA ALA A 6 6.85 5.63 -16.33
C ALA A 6 5.89 4.55 -16.88
N GLN A 7 5.82 4.39 -18.20
CA GLN A 7 4.97 3.38 -18.82
C GLN A 7 5.36 1.95 -18.42
N ARG A 8 6.67 1.66 -18.35
CA ARG A 8 7.14 0.29 -18.07
C ARG A 8 7.15 -0.06 -16.59
N TRP A 9 7.61 0.85 -15.74
CA TRP A 9 7.89 0.55 -14.34
C TRP A 9 6.84 1.03 -13.37
N VAL A 10 6.02 2.02 -13.77
CA VAL A 10 4.91 2.50 -12.93
C VAL A 10 3.60 1.92 -13.45
N ALA A 11 3.18 2.29 -14.66
CA ALA A 11 1.84 1.97 -15.15
C ALA A 11 1.56 0.46 -15.20
N LYS A 12 2.55 -0.37 -15.52
CA LYS A 12 2.41 -1.83 -15.59
C LYS A 12 1.99 -2.47 -14.24
N ALA A 13 2.37 -1.88 -13.11
CA ALA A 13 2.01 -2.39 -11.78
C ALA A 13 0.63 -1.88 -11.31
N VAL A 14 0.10 -0.82 -11.93
CA VAL A 14 -1.17 -0.19 -11.56
C VAL A 14 -2.33 -0.94 -12.20
N SER A 15 -2.76 -2.01 -11.53
CA SER A 15 -3.93 -2.81 -11.91
C SER A 15 -4.81 -3.01 -10.68
N GLY A 16 -6.06 -2.56 -10.72
CA GLY A 16 -6.99 -2.61 -9.60
C GLY A 16 -8.15 -1.65 -9.78
N GLU A 17 -8.98 -1.54 -8.74
CA GLU A 17 -10.19 -0.73 -8.73
C GLU A 17 -10.19 0.22 -7.52
N VAL A 18 -10.75 1.41 -7.73
CA VAL A 18 -10.99 2.41 -6.68
C VAL A 18 -12.46 2.78 -6.72
N THR A 19 -13.14 2.65 -5.58
CA THR A 19 -14.54 3.06 -5.44
C THR A 19 -14.59 4.47 -4.87
N LEU A 20 -15.34 5.36 -5.52
CA LEU A 20 -15.45 6.77 -5.17
C LEU A 20 -16.90 7.18 -4.94
N GLU A 21 -17.13 8.05 -3.97
CA GLU A 21 -18.35 8.85 -3.85
C GLU A 21 -18.09 10.26 -4.40
N LEU A 22 -18.91 10.73 -5.34
CA LEU A 22 -18.80 12.06 -5.93
C LEU A 22 -19.91 12.98 -5.41
N ARG A 23 -19.56 14.24 -5.11
CA ARG A 23 -20.50 15.26 -4.63
C ARG A 23 -20.49 16.48 -5.56
N ARG A 24 -19.96 17.63 -5.14
CA ARG A 24 -19.98 18.88 -5.94
C ARG A 24 -18.58 19.33 -6.34
N GLY A 25 -18.36 19.53 -7.64
CA GLY A 25 -17.06 19.94 -8.15
C GLY A 25 -15.99 18.90 -7.82
N ASN A 26 -14.96 19.31 -7.08
CA ASN A 26 -13.85 18.44 -6.67
C ASN A 26 -14.08 17.79 -5.29
N ASP A 27 -15.30 17.83 -4.77
CA ASP A 27 -15.68 17.17 -3.53
C ASP A 27 -15.98 15.69 -3.78
N TYR A 28 -15.11 14.80 -3.29
CA TYR A 28 -15.24 13.35 -3.41
C TYR A 28 -14.67 12.64 -2.18
N SER A 29 -15.07 11.38 -1.98
CA SER A 29 -14.49 10.49 -0.96
C SER A 29 -14.04 9.18 -1.60
N LEU A 30 -12.89 8.67 -1.18
CA LEU A 30 -12.44 7.30 -1.50
C LEU A 30 -13.18 6.34 -0.56
N LEU A 31 -13.95 5.42 -1.11
CA LEU A 31 -14.71 4.44 -0.33
C LEU A 31 -13.95 3.12 -0.17
N ASN A 32 -13.27 2.67 -1.23
CA ASN A 32 -12.54 1.41 -1.24
C ASN A 32 -11.41 1.43 -2.28
N THR A 33 -10.40 0.59 -2.10
CA THR A 33 -9.27 0.39 -3.02
C THR A 33 -8.83 -1.07 -3.00
N GLU A 34 -8.88 -1.71 -4.16
CA GLU A 34 -8.57 -3.13 -4.33
C GLU A 34 -7.53 -3.30 -5.43
N SER A 35 -6.46 -4.05 -5.15
CA SER A 35 -5.50 -4.44 -6.17
C SER A 35 -4.73 -5.69 -5.72
N PRO A 36 -4.48 -6.65 -6.63
CA PRO A 36 -3.59 -7.79 -6.34
C PRO A 36 -2.13 -7.36 -6.15
N ASN A 37 -1.78 -6.13 -6.51
CA ASN A 37 -0.41 -5.60 -6.44
C ASN A 37 -0.19 -4.65 -5.26
N LEU A 38 -1.14 -4.55 -4.32
CA LEU A 38 -0.94 -3.71 -3.13
C LEU A 38 0.25 -4.23 -2.32
N THR A 39 1.17 -3.30 -2.01
CA THR A 39 2.17 -3.51 -0.98
C THR A 39 1.64 -3.13 0.40
N TYR A 40 0.51 -2.41 0.46
CA TYR A 40 -0.26 -2.23 1.67
C TYR A 40 -0.88 -3.56 2.08
N ALA A 41 -0.41 -4.08 3.20
CA ALA A 41 -0.72 -5.40 3.73
C ALA A 41 -0.57 -5.32 5.26
N PRO A 42 -1.56 -4.76 5.98
CA PRO A 42 -1.43 -4.43 7.40
C PRO A 42 -1.12 -5.66 8.26
N GLU A 43 -1.55 -6.84 7.84
CA GLU A 43 -1.26 -8.12 8.48
C GLU A 43 0.24 -8.43 8.56
N ARG A 44 1.05 -7.92 7.61
CA ARG A 44 2.52 -8.10 7.62
C ARG A 44 3.22 -7.32 8.73
N LEU A 45 2.55 -6.33 9.31
CA LEU A 45 3.07 -5.52 10.41
C LEU A 45 2.29 -5.77 11.71
N SER A 46 1.48 -6.83 11.76
CA SER A 46 0.77 -7.22 12.97
C SER A 46 1.74 -7.67 14.06
N MET A 47 1.47 -7.25 15.29
CA MET A 47 2.24 -7.60 16.49
C MET A 47 1.45 -8.52 17.44
N GLU A 48 0.26 -8.96 17.02
CA GLU A 48 -0.64 -9.76 17.87
C GLU A 48 -0.11 -11.17 18.15
N LYS A 49 0.62 -11.75 17.19
CA LYS A 49 1.26 -13.07 17.27
C LYS A 49 2.75 -12.91 17.03
N VAL A 50 3.51 -13.00 18.11
CA VAL A 50 4.95 -12.68 18.14
C VAL A 50 5.80 -13.59 17.25
N GLU A 51 5.36 -14.83 16.98
CA GLU A 51 6.10 -15.79 16.16
C GLU A 51 6.27 -15.36 14.69
N ASN A 52 5.36 -14.52 14.17
CA ASN A 52 5.38 -14.03 12.79
C ASN A 52 5.58 -12.51 12.71
N ALA A 53 5.97 -11.87 13.81
CA ALA A 53 6.21 -10.43 13.83
C ALA A 53 7.39 -10.07 12.92
N ALA A 54 7.23 -9.05 12.09
CA ALA A 54 8.27 -8.62 11.14
C ALA A 54 9.52 -8.04 11.83
N PHE A 55 9.39 -7.56 13.06
CA PHE A 55 10.48 -7.06 13.89
C PHE A 55 10.12 -7.15 15.36
N THR A 56 11.13 -7.28 16.21
CA THR A 56 11.00 -7.22 17.67
C THR A 56 11.27 -5.80 18.18
N PRO A 57 10.94 -5.49 19.45
CA PRO A 57 11.36 -4.23 20.07
C PRO A 57 12.88 -4.01 20.05
N LEU A 58 13.69 -5.07 20.16
CA LEU A 58 15.15 -4.98 20.13
C LEU A 58 15.68 -4.58 18.75
N ASP A 59 15.12 -5.15 17.68
CA ASP A 59 15.47 -4.79 16.29
C ASP A 59 15.26 -3.29 16.02
N ARG A 60 14.24 -2.69 16.65
CA ARG A 60 13.93 -1.26 16.49
C ARG A 60 14.91 -0.34 17.26
N ILE A 61 15.46 -0.80 18.38
CA ILE A 61 16.34 0.00 19.26
C ILE A 61 17.82 -0.14 18.85
N GLY A 62 18.19 -1.25 18.20
CA GLY A 62 19.54 -1.46 17.67
C GLY A 62 20.59 -1.80 18.73
N THR A 63 20.16 -2.14 19.96
CA THR A 63 21.04 -2.69 20.98
C THR A 63 21.20 -4.18 20.73
N ASN A 64 22.39 -4.53 20.23
CA ASN A 64 22.86 -5.89 19.99
C ASN A 64 22.94 -6.70 21.30
#